data_AF-A0A976JKI5-F1
#
_entry.id   AF-A0A976JKI5-F1
#
_cell.length_a   1.000
_cell.length_b   1.000
_cell.length_c   1.000
_cell.angle_alpha   90.00
_cell.angle_beta   90.00
_cell.angle_gamma   90.00
#
_symmetry.space_group_name_H-M   'P 1'
#
loop_
_entity.id
_entity.type
_entity.pdbx_description
1 polymer ?
#
loop_
_entity_poly.entity_id
_entity_poly.type
_entity_poly.pdbx_seq_one_letter_code
_entity_poly.pdbx_strand_id
1 'polypeptide(L)'
;MKSFVCYAFNGQTVPEILQTEIQRLGGVISYDQAPDDVPILLFKDGALSLTPGSAQGQPLVLDYQDKYSTFRQRASKDKGPLAKAIGLDKKRDLMVVDGMLGTASDSLLMLSWGVQIQ
;
A
#
# COMPACT_ATOMS: atom_id res chain seq x y z
N MET A 1 20.26 -7.79 -9.52
CA MET A 1 19.02 -7.32 -8.88
C MET A 1 19.03 -7.82 -7.44
N LYS A 2 18.74 -6.99 -6.44
CA LYS A 2 18.61 -7.46 -5.05
C LYS A 2 17.23 -8.08 -4.90
N SER A 3 17.15 -9.37 -4.56
CA SER A 3 15.87 -10.02 -4.23
C SER A 3 15.44 -9.63 -2.82
N PHE A 4 14.13 -9.60 -2.57
CA PHE A 4 13.57 -9.50 -1.22
C PHE A 4 12.91 -10.81 -0.81
N VAL A 5 12.70 -11.02 0.49
CA VAL A 5 12.05 -12.22 1.02
C VAL A 5 10.72 -11.82 1.66
N CYS A 6 9.66 -12.53 1.30
CA CYS A 6 8.38 -12.51 1.97
C CYS A 6 8.28 -13.73 2.88
N TYR A 7 8.01 -13.54 4.16
CA TYR A 7 7.84 -14.61 5.12
C TYR A 7 6.37 -14.95 5.30
N ALA A 8 6.05 -16.24 5.34
CA ALA A 8 4.72 -16.74 5.68
C ALA A 8 4.62 -16.98 7.19
N PHE A 9 3.73 -16.28 7.88
CA PHE A 9 3.57 -16.42 9.33
C PHE A 9 3.07 -17.82 9.71
N ASN A 10 3.78 -18.51 10.60
CA ASN A 10 3.41 -19.83 11.13
C ASN A 10 2.98 -20.85 10.06
N GLY A 11 3.65 -20.86 8.90
CA GLY A 11 3.35 -21.79 7.81
C GLY A 11 2.05 -21.50 7.06
N GLN A 12 1.46 -20.31 7.21
CA GLN A 12 0.28 -19.91 6.43
C GLN A 12 0.58 -19.96 4.93
N THR A 13 -0.37 -20.47 4.14
CA THR A 13 -0.21 -20.52 2.68
C THR A 13 -0.46 -19.14 2.08
N VAL A 14 0.53 -18.60 1.37
CA VAL A 14 0.38 -17.36 0.61
C VAL A 14 -0.51 -17.62 -0.62
N PRO A 15 -1.56 -16.82 -0.88
CA PRO A 15 -2.42 -16.97 -2.06
C PRO A 15 -1.64 -16.91 -3.37
N GLU A 16 -2.00 -17.75 -4.35
CA GLU A 16 -1.30 -17.88 -5.64
C GLU A 16 -1.08 -16.55 -6.37
N ILE A 17 -2.07 -15.66 -6.36
CA ILE A 17 -1.96 -14.32 -6.95
C ILE A 17 -0.85 -13.50 -6.30
N LEU A 18 -0.70 -13.58 -4.97
CA LEU A 18 0.37 -12.89 -4.25
C LEU A 18 1.73 -13.54 -4.51
N GLN A 19 1.78 -14.88 -4.65
CA GLN A 19 3.03 -15.55 -5.02
C GLN A 19 3.54 -15.09 -6.38
N THR A 20 2.62 -15.01 -7.36
CA THR A 20 2.91 -14.53 -8.72
C THR A 20 3.47 -13.11 -8.70
N GLU A 21 2.84 -12.20 -7.95
CA GLU A 21 3.29 -10.81 -7.86
C GLU A 21 4.63 -10.66 -7.12
N ILE A 22 4.85 -11.39 -6.03
CA ILE A 22 6.13 -11.41 -5.31
C ILE A 22 7.26 -11.86 -6.24
N GLN A 23 7.04 -12.94 -6.99
CA GLN A 23 8.02 -13.45 -7.95
C GLN A 23 8.25 -12.48 -9.10
N ARG A 24 7.20 -11.86 -9.64
CA ARG A 24 7.28 -10.85 -10.71
C ARG A 24 8.14 -9.65 -10.29
N LEU A 25 8.08 -9.27 -9.01
CA LEU A 25 8.89 -8.20 -8.43
C LEU A 25 10.32 -8.65 -8.04
N GLY A 26 10.70 -9.91 -8.31
CA GLY A 26 12.01 -10.47 -7.99
C GLY A 26 12.18 -10.90 -6.53
N GLY A 27 11.08 -11.09 -5.81
CA GLY A 27 11.07 -11.63 -4.45
C GLY A 27 10.93 -13.14 -4.39
N VAL A 28 11.15 -13.69 -3.21
CA VAL A 28 10.94 -15.12 -2.89
C VAL A 28 10.08 -15.28 -1.65
N ILE A 29 9.37 -16.39 -1.53
CA ILE A 29 8.58 -16.74 -0.34
C ILE A 29 9.38 -17.71 0.51
N SER A 30 9.52 -17.42 1.80
CA SER A 30 10.06 -18.32 2.80
C SER A 30 8.97 -18.72 3.80
N TYR A 31 8.97 -20.00 4.17
CA TYR A 31 8.14 -20.56 5.24
C TYR A 31 8.95 -20.81 6.52
N ASP A 32 10.20 -20.34 6.54
CA ASP A 32 11.07 -20.39 7.70
C ASP A 32 10.69 -19.30 8.69
N GLN A 33 11.28 -19.35 9.89
CA GLN A 33 11.15 -18.29 10.86
C GLN A 33 11.76 -16.98 10.32
N ALA A 34 10.98 -15.91 10.39
CA ALA A 34 11.46 -14.59 9.98
C ALA A 34 12.51 -14.06 10.97
N PRO A 35 13.53 -13.33 10.49
CA PRO A 35 14.49 -12.65 11.35
C PRO A 35 13.82 -11.51 12.12
N ASP A 36 14.21 -11.34 13.39
CA ASP A 36 13.60 -10.36 14.29
C ASP A 36 14.28 -8.98 14.23
N ASP A 37 15.46 -8.88 13.62
CA ASP A 37 16.35 -7.71 13.68
C ASP A 37 16.39 -6.86 12.39
N VAL A 38 15.70 -7.31 11.34
CA VAL A 38 15.64 -6.60 10.04
C VAL A 38 14.20 -6.36 9.60
N PRO A 39 13.93 -5.30 8.82
CA PRO A 39 12.61 -5.12 8.22
C PRO A 39 12.28 -6.28 7.28
N ILE A 40 11.10 -6.85 7.44
CA ILE A 40 10.61 -7.99 6.65
C ILE A 40 9.29 -7.68 5.98
N LEU A 41 9.05 -8.33 4.85
CA LEU A 41 7.71 -8.46 4.30
C LEU A 41 7.08 -9.72 4.90
N LEU A 42 5.96 -9.59 5.58
CA LEU A 42 5.28 -10.67 6.29
C LEU A 42 3.87 -10.86 5.72
N PHE A 43 3.51 -12.09 5.38
CA PHE A 43 2.14 -12.49 5.10
C PHE A 43 1.54 -13.13 6.35
N LYS A 44 0.50 -12.50 6.90
CA LYS A 44 -0.18 -12.95 8.12
C LYS A 44 -1.67 -12.60 8.05
N ASP A 45 -2.51 -13.57 8.36
CA ASP A 45 -3.96 -13.42 8.52
C ASP A 45 -4.63 -12.81 7.27
N GLY A 46 -4.15 -13.20 6.09
CA GLY A 46 -4.65 -12.71 4.81
C GLY A 46 -4.10 -11.36 4.36
N ALA A 47 -3.26 -10.70 5.16
CA ALA A 47 -2.67 -9.41 4.85
C ALA A 47 -1.16 -9.51 4.59
N LEU A 48 -0.67 -8.63 3.72
CA LEU A 48 0.76 -8.41 3.49
C LEU A 48 1.18 -7.14 4.24
N SER A 49 2.20 -7.24 5.08
CA SER A 49 2.67 -6.14 5.91
C SER A 49 4.19 -5.97 5.82
N LEU A 50 4.65 -4.72 5.85
CA LEU A 50 6.07 -4.42 6.09
C LEU A 50 6.28 -4.28 7.59
N THR A 51 6.90 -5.29 8.20
CA THR A 51 7.18 -5.33 9.64
C THR A 51 8.59 -4.81 9.89
N PRO A 52 8.78 -3.81 10.75
CA PRO A 52 10.11 -3.34 11.14
C PRO A 52 10.83 -4.40 11.96
N GLY A 53 12.16 -4.50 11.82
CA GLY A 53 13.02 -5.43 12.56
C GLY A 53 13.25 -5.04 14.03
N SER A 54 12.28 -4.42 14.68
CA SER A 54 12.37 -4.08 16.10
C SER A 54 11.08 -4.48 16.80
N ALA A 55 11.21 -5.06 18.00
CA ALA A 55 10.10 -5.57 18.80
C ALA A 55 9.03 -4.52 19.17
N GLN A 56 9.27 -3.24 18.88
CA GLN A 56 8.41 -2.10 19.23
C GLN A 56 7.78 -1.43 18.02
N GLY A 57 8.19 -1.77 16.79
CA GLY A 57 7.67 -1.12 15.60
C GLY A 57 6.33 -1.72 15.17
N GLN A 58 5.37 -0.86 14.84
CA GLN A 58 4.09 -1.28 14.30
C GLN A 58 4.25 -1.71 12.83
N PRO A 59 3.71 -2.87 12.42
CA PRO A 59 3.69 -3.25 11.00
C PRO A 59 2.96 -2.21 10.16
N LEU A 60 3.53 -1.87 9.01
CA LEU A 60 2.85 -1.07 8.00
C LEU A 60 1.97 -2.00 7.17
N VAL A 61 0.65 -1.84 7.33
CA VAL A 61 -0.38 -2.54 6.53
C VAL A 61 -1.09 -1.54 5.63
N LEU A 62 -1.12 -1.85 4.33
CA LEU A 62 -1.88 -1.10 3.34
C LEU A 62 -3.27 -1.71 3.19
N ASP A 63 -4.15 -1.40 4.13
CA ASP A 63 -5.57 -1.70 4.01
C ASP A 63 -6.30 -0.48 3.43
N TYR A 64 -6.81 -0.63 2.20
CA TYR A 64 -7.55 0.42 1.53
C TYR A 64 -9.06 0.25 1.60
N GLN A 65 -9.59 -0.91 2.00
CA GLN A 65 -11.04 -1.12 2.13
C GLN A 65 -11.58 -0.26 3.27
N ASP A 66 -10.98 -0.38 4.45
CA ASP A 66 -11.39 0.37 5.63
C ASP A 66 -11.08 1.86 5.48
N LYS A 67 -9.91 2.18 4.92
CA LYS A 67 -9.50 3.57 4.72
C LYS A 67 -10.33 4.29 3.65
N TYR A 68 -10.90 3.58 2.67
CA TYR A 68 -11.71 4.21 1.61
C TYR A 68 -12.89 5.01 2.16
N SER A 69 -13.58 4.49 3.17
CA SER A 69 -14.68 5.20 3.84
C SER A 69 -14.21 6.52 4.47
N THR A 70 -13.06 6.49 5.14
CA THR A 70 -12.43 7.66 5.75
C THR A 70 -11.97 8.66 4.69
N PHE A 71 -11.39 8.19 3.59
CA PHE A 71 -10.99 9.02 2.46
C PHE A 71 -12.20 9.71 1.83
N ARG A 72 -13.31 9.00 1.60
CA ARG A 72 -14.55 9.61 1.10
C ARG A 72 -15.11 10.67 2.04
N GLN A 73 -15.12 10.42 3.35
CA GLN A 73 -15.55 11.42 4.32
C GLN A 73 -14.68 12.68 4.27
N ARG A 74 -13.35 12.52 4.20
CA ARG A 74 -12.42 13.65 4.03
C ARG A 74 -12.70 14.39 2.72
N ALA A 75 -12.84 13.65 1.62
CA ALA A 75 -13.12 14.18 0.30
C ALA A 75 -14.41 14.99 0.21
N SER A 76 -15.43 14.64 1.02
CA SER A 76 -16.72 15.34 1.05
C SER A 76 -16.74 16.63 1.87
N LYS A 77 -15.82 16.82 2.83
CA LYS A 77 -15.89 17.93 3.81
C LYS A 77 -15.12 19.17 3.34
N ASP A 78 -13.90 18.99 2.84
CA ASP A 78 -13.10 20.03 2.20
C ASP A 78 -12.01 19.34 1.38
N LYS A 79 -11.86 19.73 0.11
CA LYS A 79 -10.85 19.14 -0.78
C LYS A 79 -9.44 19.67 -0.49
N GLY A 80 -9.31 20.74 0.30
CA GLY A 80 -8.05 21.20 0.87
C GLY A 80 -7.00 21.71 -0.14
N PRO A 81 -5.76 21.95 0.31
CA PRO A 81 -4.68 22.49 -0.52
C PRO A 81 -4.28 21.59 -1.70
N LEU A 82 -4.35 20.27 -1.52
CA LEU A 82 -3.99 19.30 -2.56
C LEU A 82 -4.88 19.43 -3.80
N ALA A 83 -6.20 19.57 -3.61
CA ALA A 83 -7.12 19.75 -4.72
C ALA A 83 -6.87 21.04 -5.51
N LYS A 84 -6.47 22.13 -4.83
CA LYS A 84 -6.06 23.38 -5.48
C LYS A 84 -4.75 23.22 -6.23
N ALA A 85 -3.79 22.50 -5.65
CA ALA A 85 -2.48 22.26 -6.25
C ALA A 85 -2.59 21.49 -7.58
N ILE A 86 -3.49 20.51 -7.65
CA ILE A 86 -3.75 19.75 -8.89
C ILE A 86 -4.73 20.45 -9.84
N GLY A 87 -5.28 21.60 -9.47
CA GLY A 87 -6.22 22.37 -10.31
C GLY A 87 -7.60 21.73 -10.46
N LEU A 88 -8.06 20.98 -9.46
CA LEU A 88 -9.35 20.30 -9.46
C LEU A 88 -10.54 21.27 -9.50
N ASP A 89 -10.35 22.50 -9.04
CA ASP A 89 -11.33 23.59 -9.14
C ASP A 89 -11.49 24.12 -10.57
N LYS A 90 -10.50 23.89 -11.45
CA LYS A 90 -10.47 24.40 -12.83
C LYS A 90 -10.92 23.36 -13.85
N LYS A 91 -10.77 22.07 -13.58
CA LYS A 91 -11.09 20.98 -14.51
C LYS A 91 -11.73 19.79 -13.79
N ARG A 92 -12.88 19.33 -14.29
CA ARG A 92 -13.57 18.16 -13.74
C ARG A 92 -12.95 16.82 -14.17
N ASP A 93 -12.52 16.72 -15.43
CA ASP A 93 -11.90 15.52 -15.99
C ASP A 93 -10.36 15.62 -15.95
N LEU A 94 -9.82 15.56 -14.73
CA LEU A 94 -8.40 15.69 -14.47
C LEU A 94 -7.72 14.31 -14.50
N MET A 95 -6.54 14.27 -15.13
CA MET A 95 -5.62 13.13 -15.10
C MET A 95 -4.32 13.60 -14.43
N VAL A 96 -3.86 12.86 -13.43
CA VAL A 96 -2.66 13.14 -12.65
C VAL A 96 -1.74 11.92 -12.71
N VAL A 97 -0.44 12.15 -12.91
CA VAL A 97 0.57 11.11 -12.82
C VAL A 97 1.19 11.19 -11.42
N ASP A 98 1.12 10.11 -10.66
CA ASP A 98 1.77 10.04 -9.33
C ASP A 98 3.21 9.53 -9.48
N GLY A 99 4.16 10.47 -9.55
CA GLY A 99 5.57 10.15 -9.68
C GLY A 99 6.19 9.50 -8.43
N MET A 100 5.50 9.51 -7.28
CA MET A 100 6.00 9.03 -5.99
C MET A 100 4.88 8.34 -5.19
N LEU A 101 4.38 7.22 -5.70
CA LEU A 101 3.21 6.53 -5.16
C LEU A 101 3.28 6.27 -3.65
N GLY A 102 4.44 5.89 -3.11
CA GLY A 102 4.61 5.65 -1.66
C GLY A 102 3.57 4.66 -1.12
N THR A 103 2.70 5.14 -0.21
CA THR A 103 1.57 4.36 0.34
C THR A 103 0.25 4.56 -0.41
N ALA A 104 0.27 5.30 -1.51
CA ALA A 104 -0.85 5.69 -2.37
C ALA A 104 -1.97 6.49 -1.67
N SER A 105 -1.73 7.02 -0.46
CA SER A 105 -2.76 7.72 0.32
C SER A 105 -3.34 8.94 -0.41
N ASP A 106 -2.48 9.77 -1.02
CA ASP A 106 -2.91 10.95 -1.78
C ASP A 106 -3.55 10.55 -3.11
N SER A 107 -3.00 9.55 -3.80
CA SER A 107 -3.59 8.96 -5.00
C SER A 107 -5.01 8.43 -4.76
N LEU A 108 -5.25 7.75 -3.64
CA LEU A 108 -6.58 7.27 -3.26
C LEU A 108 -7.55 8.40 -2.91
N LEU A 109 -7.05 9.45 -2.25
CA LEU A 109 -7.84 10.65 -2.00
C LEU A 109 -8.23 11.33 -3.32
N MET A 110 -7.31 11.45 -4.28
CA MET A 110 -7.59 12.01 -5.61
C MET A 110 -8.58 11.16 -6.41
N LEU A 111 -8.43 9.83 -6.39
CA LEU A 111 -9.41 8.89 -6.98
C LEU A 111 -10.81 9.09 -6.37
N SER A 112 -10.89 9.35 -5.06
CA SER A 112 -12.17 9.62 -4.38
C SER A 112 -12.85 10.93 -4.81
N TRP A 113 -12.09 11.86 -5.40
CA TRP A 113 -12.62 13.07 -6.05
C TRP A 113 -13.03 12.87 -7.51
N GLY A 114 -12.81 11.69 -8.08
CA GLY A 114 -13.05 11.38 -9.49
C GLY A 114 -11.89 11.72 -10.41
N VAL A 115 -10.70 12.02 -9.87
CA VAL A 115 -9.48 12.23 -10.67
C VAL A 115 -8.98 10.88 -11.19
N GLN A 116 -8.53 10.84 -12.44
CA GLN A 116 -7.85 9.67 -13.00
C GLN A 116 -6.37 9.71 -12.63
N ILE A 117 -5.85 8.60 -12.08
CA ILE A 117 -4.43 8.46 -11.73
C ILE A 117 -3.75 7.53 -12.73
N GLN A 118 -2.56 7.90 -13.20
CA GLN A 118 -1.66 7.10 -14.03
C GLN A 118 -0.33 6.84 -13.33
#